data_AF-A0A850QVT7-F1
#
_entry.id   AF-A0A850QVT7-F1
#
_cell.length_a   1.000
_cell.length_b   1.000
_cell.length_c   1.000
_cell.angle_alpha   90.00
_cell.angle_beta   90.00
_cell.angle_gamma   90.00
#
_symmetry.space_group_name_H-M   'P 1'
#
loop_
_entity.id
_entity.type
_entity.pdbx_description
1 polymer ?
#
loop_
_entity_poly.entity_id
_entity_poly.type
_entity_poly.pdbx_seq_one_letter_code
_entity_poly.pdbx_strand_id
1 'polypeptide(L)'
;MSFISRQDVAKGLAMLAIKPELQGEIYTFTGSKAYAMRDVAELMNCHCGKGIEFKSISIADYQQSLIDDGLPEFLAESIALNSDDIDNGDYAIVSQDAKLVNQQQPMALVDYLTSICAFH
;
A
#
# COMPACT_ATOMS: atom_id res chain seq x y z
N MET A 1 -1.09 -6.58 3.68
CA MET A 1 -1.36 -5.17 3.32
C MET A 1 -2.17 -5.06 2.04
N SER A 2 -3.24 -4.26 2.00
CA SER A 2 -3.89 -3.85 0.74
C SER A 2 -3.36 -2.49 0.28
N PHE A 3 -3.17 -2.34 -1.04
CA PHE A 3 -2.57 -1.13 -1.62
C PHE A 3 -3.59 -0.41 -2.50
N ILE A 4 -3.71 0.90 -2.34
CA ILE A 4 -4.52 1.76 -3.21
C ILE A 4 -3.68 2.94 -3.71
N SER A 5 -3.84 3.30 -4.98
CA SER A 5 -3.11 4.44 -5.55
C SER A 5 -3.67 5.77 -5.02
N ARG A 6 -2.80 6.78 -4.90
CA ARG A 6 -3.25 8.16 -4.59
C ARG A 6 -4.26 8.68 -5.62
N GLN A 7 -4.16 8.22 -6.88
CA GLN A 7 -5.07 8.60 -7.96
C GLN A 7 -6.48 8.04 -7.74
N ASP A 8 -6.61 6.78 -7.32
CA ASP A 8 -7.90 6.16 -7.01
C ASP A 8 -8.57 6.83 -5.81
N VAL A 9 -7.79 7.21 -4.79
CA VAL A 9 -8.29 7.98 -3.64
C VAL A 9 -8.76 9.36 -4.08
N ALA A 10 -7.97 10.09 -4.87
CA ALA A 10 -8.34 11.42 -5.35
C ALA A 10 -9.62 11.38 -6.21
N LYS A 11 -9.75 10.37 -7.08
CA LYS A 11 -10.98 10.14 -7.85
C LYS A 11 -12.18 9.91 -6.95
N GLY A 12 -12.01 9.11 -5.89
CA GLY A 12 -13.07 8.83 -4.93
C GLY A 12 -13.53 10.06 -4.20
N LEU A 13 -12.59 10.85 -3.67
CA LEU A 13 -12.89 12.11 -3.01
C LEU A 13 -13.63 13.09 -3.95
N ALA A 14 -13.23 13.18 -5.22
CA ALA A 14 -13.92 13.99 -6.20
C ALA A 14 -15.37 13.52 -6.44
N MET A 15 -15.60 12.21 -6.52
CA MET A 15 -16.94 11.63 -6.66
C MET A 15 -17.82 11.93 -5.43
N LEU A 16 -17.29 11.72 -4.22
CA LEU A 16 -18.00 12.03 -2.97
C LEU A 16 -18.38 13.51 -2.86
N ALA A 17 -17.54 14.41 -3.37
CA ALA A 17 -17.80 15.84 -3.34
C ALA A 17 -18.95 16.28 -4.26
N ILE A 18 -19.20 15.57 -5.38
CA ILE A 18 -20.16 15.99 -6.43
C ILE A 18 -21.42 15.12 -6.51
N LYS A 19 -21.47 13.99 -5.80
CA LYS A 19 -22.57 13.02 -5.83
C LYS A 19 -23.35 13.02 -4.51
N PRO A 20 -24.48 13.74 -4.41
CA PRO A 20 -25.30 13.74 -3.20
C PRO A 20 -25.74 12.36 -2.75
N GLU A 21 -25.92 11.42 -3.69
CA GLU A 21 -26.30 10.04 -3.40
C GLU A 21 -25.22 9.23 -2.66
N LEU A 22 -23.99 9.75 -2.53
CA LEU A 22 -22.88 9.13 -1.79
C LEU A 22 -22.62 9.81 -0.44
N GLN A 23 -23.50 10.71 0.02
CA GLN A 23 -23.32 11.42 1.29
C GLN A 23 -23.90 10.64 2.48
N GLY A 24 -23.33 10.88 3.68
CA GLY A 24 -23.83 10.31 4.94
C GLY A 24 -23.23 8.97 5.35
N GLU A 25 -22.31 8.43 4.56
CA GLU A 25 -21.71 7.11 4.75
C GLU A 25 -20.21 7.19 5.06
N ILE A 26 -19.66 6.12 5.65
CA ILE A 26 -18.22 5.94 5.86
C ILE A 26 -17.69 4.96 4.82
N TYR A 27 -16.71 5.40 4.02
CA TYR A 27 -16.08 4.58 2.99
C TYR A 27 -14.65 4.22 3.34
N THR A 28 -14.29 2.95 3.20
CA THR A 28 -12.95 2.41 3.44
C THR A 28 -12.23 2.18 2.12
N PHE A 29 -11.33 3.09 1.76
CA PHE A 29 -10.61 3.05 0.49
C PHE A 29 -9.39 2.13 0.56
N THR A 30 -9.48 0.99 -0.12
CA THR A 30 -8.45 -0.07 -0.14
C THR A 30 -8.30 -0.63 -1.56
N GLY A 31 -7.23 -1.39 -1.80
CA GLY A 31 -7.08 -2.15 -3.05
C GLY A 31 -8.01 -3.35 -3.12
N SER A 32 -8.13 -3.96 -4.31
CA SER A 32 -9.00 -5.13 -4.51
C SER A 32 -8.48 -6.42 -3.86
N LYS A 33 -7.24 -6.44 -3.34
CA LYS A 33 -6.66 -7.57 -2.60
C LYS A 33 -5.54 -7.12 -1.67
N ALA A 34 -5.25 -7.96 -0.67
CA ALA A 34 -4.11 -7.80 0.22
C ALA A 34 -2.96 -8.76 -0.17
N TYR A 35 -1.74 -8.39 0.21
CA TYR A 35 -0.50 -9.11 -0.09
C TYR A 35 0.34 -9.27 1.18
N ALA A 36 1.09 -10.37 1.28
CA ALA A 36 2.24 -10.44 2.17
C ALA A 36 3.41 -9.64 1.57
N MET A 37 4.30 -9.09 2.40
CA MET A 37 5.45 -8.33 1.89
C MET A 37 6.42 -9.20 1.06
N ARG A 38 6.49 -10.51 1.35
CA ARG A 38 7.21 -11.48 0.51
C ARG A 38 6.66 -11.51 -0.92
N ASP A 39 5.33 -11.56 -1.07
CA ASP A 39 4.68 -11.59 -2.39
C ASP A 39 4.93 -10.27 -3.15
N VAL A 40 5.02 -9.14 -2.43
CA VAL A 40 5.37 -7.85 -3.03
C VAL A 40 6.80 -7.88 -3.60
N ALA A 41 7.77 -8.43 -2.86
CA ALA A 41 9.14 -8.58 -3.33
C ALA A 41 9.21 -9.51 -4.57
N GLU A 42 8.44 -10.59 -4.58
CA GLU A 42 8.33 -11.50 -5.73
C GLU A 42 7.73 -10.79 -6.96
N LEU A 43 6.66 -10.02 -6.78
CA LEU A 43 6.08 -9.21 -7.85
C LEU A 43 7.08 -8.21 -8.41
N MET A 44 7.83 -7.52 -7.55
CA MET A 44 8.89 -6.62 -8.00
C MET A 44 9.98 -7.36 -8.79
N ASN A 45 10.38 -8.56 -8.38
CA ASN A 45 11.36 -9.34 -9.12
C ASN A 45 10.83 -9.76 -10.50
N CYS A 46 9.61 -10.27 -10.57
CA CYS A 46 8.98 -10.70 -11.81
C CYS A 46 8.81 -9.56 -12.82
N HIS A 47 8.46 -8.35 -12.35
CA HIS A 47 8.11 -7.24 -13.23
C HIS A 47 9.23 -6.20 -13.40
N CYS A 48 10.24 -6.17 -12.52
CA CYS A 48 11.29 -5.15 -12.51
C CYS A 48 12.72 -5.71 -12.57
N GLY A 49 12.91 -7.02 -12.41
CA GLY A 49 14.22 -7.68 -12.53
C GLY A 49 15.27 -7.24 -11.50
N LYS A 50 14.85 -6.79 -10.31
CA LYS A 50 15.75 -6.15 -9.32
C LYS A 50 16.48 -7.11 -8.37
N GLY A 51 16.14 -8.40 -8.35
CA GLY A 51 16.81 -9.39 -7.48
C GLY A 51 16.65 -9.09 -5.98
N ILE A 52 15.47 -8.65 -5.56
CA ILE A 52 15.14 -8.24 -4.19
C ILE A 52 14.84 -9.48 -3.35
N GLU A 53 15.50 -9.61 -2.19
CA GLU A 53 15.22 -10.64 -1.19
C GLU A 53 14.37 -10.05 -0.06
N PHE A 54 13.27 -10.71 0.31
CA PHE A 54 12.52 -10.36 1.50
C PHE A 54 13.22 -10.90 2.76
N LYS A 55 13.62 -9.99 3.65
CA LYS A 55 14.24 -10.32 4.95
C LYS A 55 13.30 -9.98 6.09
N SER A 56 13.02 -10.97 6.92
CA SER A 56 12.35 -10.76 8.22
C SER A 56 13.43 -10.45 9.25
N ILE A 57 13.40 -9.25 9.82
CA ILE A 57 14.31 -8.81 10.88
C ILE A 57 13.49 -8.32 12.07
N SER A 58 14.11 -8.17 13.25
CA SER A 58 13.40 -7.66 14.41
C SER A 58 13.01 -6.18 14.21
N ILE A 59 11.97 -5.70 14.92
CA ILE A 59 11.56 -4.29 14.89
C ILE A 59 12.74 -3.37 15.28
N ALA A 60 13.53 -3.77 16.29
CA ALA A 60 14.69 -3.03 16.74
C ALA A 60 15.78 -2.96 15.63
N ASP A 61 16.06 -4.08 14.96
CA ASP A 61 17.01 -4.10 13.85
C ASP A 61 16.51 -3.28 12.66
N TYR A 62 15.20 -3.30 12.38
CA TYR A 62 14.60 -2.52 11.30
C TYR A 62 14.64 -1.02 11.59
N GLN A 63 14.30 -0.61 12.81
CA GLN A 63 14.45 0.78 13.25
C GLN A 63 15.91 1.23 13.13
N GLN A 64 16.86 0.42 13.61
CA GLN A 64 18.27 0.76 13.53
C GLN A 64 18.74 0.89 12.08
N SER A 65 18.32 0.00 11.18
CA SER A 65 18.69 0.11 9.76
C SER A 65 18.18 1.40 9.11
N LEU A 66 16.96 1.83 9.46
CA LEU A 66 16.40 3.09 8.97
C LEU A 66 17.19 4.31 9.49
N ILE A 67 17.64 4.28 10.74
CA ILE A 67 18.50 5.33 11.33
C ILE A 67 19.86 5.35 10.63
N ASP A 68 20.45 4.19 10.39
CA ASP A 68 21.74 4.05 9.70
C ASP A 68 21.65 4.56 8.24
N ASP A 69 20.48 4.43 7.60
CA ASP A 69 20.15 5.00 6.28
C ASP A 69 19.84 6.51 6.32
N GLY A 70 19.92 7.15 7.50
CA GLY A 70 19.85 8.60 7.68
C GLY A 70 18.48 9.14 8.04
N LEU A 71 17.50 8.29 8.39
CA LEU A 71 16.22 8.77 8.89
C LEU A 71 16.35 9.29 10.33
N PRO A 72 15.63 10.38 10.69
CA PRO A 72 15.48 10.77 12.08
C PRO A 72 14.87 9.66 12.93
N GLU A 73 15.32 9.52 14.17
CA GLU A 73 14.92 8.45 15.09
C GLU A 73 13.39 8.31 15.22
N PHE A 74 12.67 9.42 15.40
CA PHE A 74 11.20 9.41 15.52
C PHE A 74 10.50 8.83 14.28
N LEU A 75 11.08 9.04 13.09
CA LEU A 75 10.51 8.54 11.84
C LEU A 75 10.84 7.06 11.64
N ALA A 76 12.07 6.66 11.98
CA ALA A 76 12.49 5.26 11.95
C ALA A 76 11.64 4.40 12.91
N GLU A 77 11.40 4.90 14.14
CA GLU A 77 10.51 4.26 15.11
C GLU A 77 9.09 4.12 14.55
N SER A 78 8.51 5.21 14.01
CA SER A 78 7.16 5.17 13.46
C SER A 78 7.01 4.20 12.29
N ILE A 79 8.01 4.08 11.41
CA ILE A 79 7.99 3.13 10.29
C ILE A 79 8.15 1.69 10.80
N ALA A 80 9.06 1.46 11.75
CA ALA A 80 9.33 0.13 12.27
C ALA A 80 8.14 -0.41 13.07
N LEU A 81 7.46 0.41 13.89
CA LEU A 81 6.28 -0.03 14.63
C LEU A 81 5.13 -0.49 13.72
N ASN A 82 4.97 0.14 12.54
CA ASN A 82 3.96 -0.28 11.58
C ASN A 82 4.18 -1.72 11.07
N SER A 83 5.39 -2.30 11.17
CA SER A 83 5.61 -3.67 10.70
C SER A 83 4.85 -4.70 11.53
N ASP A 84 4.68 -4.48 12.83
CA ASP A 84 3.92 -5.38 13.70
C ASP A 84 2.43 -5.38 13.31
N ASP A 85 1.85 -4.21 13.10
CA ASP A 85 0.48 -4.06 12.62
C ASP A 85 0.27 -4.71 11.23
N ILE A 86 1.28 -4.62 10.36
CA ILE A 86 1.24 -5.27 9.03
C ILE A 86 1.21 -6.80 9.18
N ASP A 87 2.05 -7.34 10.06
CA ASP A 87 2.14 -8.78 10.33
C ASP A 87 0.91 -9.32 11.07
N ASN A 88 0.30 -8.50 11.94
CA ASN A 88 -0.99 -8.78 12.59
C ASN A 88 -2.19 -8.69 11.63
N GLY A 89 -1.97 -8.17 10.42
CA GLY A 89 -2.99 -8.09 9.38
C GLY A 89 -3.89 -6.86 9.47
N ASP A 90 -3.57 -5.88 10.31
CA ASP A 90 -4.36 -4.66 10.49
C ASP A 90 -4.44 -3.83 9.20
N TYR A 91 -3.43 -3.98 8.34
CA TYR A 91 -3.39 -3.38 7.01
C TYR A 91 -3.95 -4.28 5.90
N ALA A 92 -4.51 -5.45 6.20
CA ALA A 92 -5.00 -6.42 5.21
C ALA A 92 -6.49 -6.22 4.85
N ILE A 93 -7.14 -5.18 5.37
CA ILE A 93 -8.54 -4.87 5.06
C ILE A 93 -8.73 -4.66 3.56
N VAL A 94 -9.74 -5.33 3.00
CA VAL A 94 -10.18 -5.20 1.60
C VAL A 94 -11.66 -4.84 1.61
N SER A 95 -11.99 -3.72 0.97
CA SER A 95 -13.36 -3.21 0.81
C SER A 95 -13.68 -3.02 -0.67
N GLN A 96 -14.97 -3.05 -1.00
CA GLN A 96 -15.47 -2.72 -2.34
C GLN A 96 -15.78 -1.22 -2.50
N ASP A 97 -15.58 -0.41 -1.47
CA ASP A 97 -16.00 1.01 -1.47
C ASP A 97 -15.31 1.83 -2.55
N ALA A 98 -14.01 1.62 -2.77
CA ALA A 98 -13.29 2.28 -3.86
C ALA A 98 -13.93 1.97 -5.21
N LYS A 99 -14.33 0.71 -5.45
CA LYS A 99 -15.03 0.30 -6.67
C LYS A 99 -16.43 0.91 -6.76
N LEU A 100 -17.17 0.91 -5.65
CA LEU A 100 -18.52 1.46 -5.56
C LEU A 100 -18.51 2.95 -5.92
N VAL A 101 -17.65 3.72 -5.27
CA VAL A 101 -17.58 5.19 -5.44
C VAL A 101 -16.99 5.55 -6.80
N ASN A 102 -15.93 4.89 -7.24
CA ASN A 102 -15.26 5.21 -8.52
C ASN A 102 -15.93 4.58 -9.75
N GLN A 103 -16.91 3.70 -9.54
CA GLN A 103 -17.57 2.87 -10.56
C GLN A 103 -16.57 2.04 -11.42
N GLN A 104 -15.35 1.85 -10.93
CA GLN A 104 -14.25 1.16 -11.59
C GLN A 104 -13.38 0.49 -10.53
N GLN A 105 -12.76 -0.64 -10.86
CA GLN A 105 -11.81 -1.29 -9.95
C GLN A 105 -10.62 -0.34 -9.68
N PRO A 106 -10.08 -0.30 -8.44
CA PRO A 106 -8.83 0.39 -8.18
C PRO A 106 -7.69 -0.26 -8.97
N MET A 107 -6.65 0.53 -9.26
CA MET A 107 -5.46 0.04 -9.95
C MET A 107 -4.84 -1.14 -9.18
N ALA A 108 -4.55 -2.25 -9.87
CA ALA A 108 -3.89 -3.38 -9.24
C ALA A 108 -2.41 -3.05 -8.96
N LEU A 109 -1.85 -3.58 -7.87
CA LEU A 109 -0.43 -3.37 -7.53
C LEU A 109 0.51 -3.79 -8.67
N VAL A 110 0.18 -4.88 -9.38
CA VAL A 110 0.99 -5.37 -10.52
C VAL A 110 1.03 -4.37 -11.67
N ASP A 111 -0.09 -3.70 -11.94
CA ASP A 111 -0.16 -2.69 -13.01
C ASP A 111 0.66 -1.47 -12.61
N TYR A 112 0.55 -1.04 -11.35
CA TYR A 112 1.38 0.03 -10.80
C TYR A 112 2.87 -0.29 -10.88
N LEU A 113 3.30 -1.46 -10.40
CA LEU A 113 4.69 -1.89 -10.45
C LEU A 113 5.21 -1.95 -11.90
N THR A 114 4.42 -2.48 -12.83
CA THR A 114 4.78 -2.53 -14.25
C THR A 114 4.99 -1.11 -14.81
N SER A 115 4.12 -0.15 -14.45
CA SER A 115 4.21 1.23 -14.93
C SER A 115 5.47 1.96 -14.48
N ILE A 116 5.98 1.69 -13.27
CA ILE A 116 7.19 2.34 -12.75
C ILE A 116 8.47 1.60 -13.17
N CYS A 117 8.37 0.32 -13.51
CA CYS A 117 9.50 -0.49 -13.93
C CYS A 117 9.76 -0.47 -15.44
N ALA A 118 8.76 -0.08 -16.25
CA ALA A 118 8.89 0.12 -17.70
C ALA A 118 9.81 1.30 -18.10
N PHE A 119 10.24 2.13 -17.15
CA PHE A 119 11.23 3.19 -17.37
C PHE A 119 12.65 2.69 -17.02
N HIS A 120 13.22 1.81 -17.85
CA HIS A 120 14.66 1.51 -17.90
C HIS A 120 15.09 1.36 -19.36
#